data_AF-A0A971QB67-F1
#
_entry.id   AF-A0A971QB67-F1
#
_cell.length_a   1.000
_cell.length_b   1.000
_cell.length_c   1.000
_cell.angle_alpha   90.00
_cell.angle_beta   90.00
_cell.angle_gamma   90.00
#
_symmetry.space_group_name_H-M   'P 1'
#
loop_
_entity.id
_entity.type
_entity.pdbx_description
1 polymer ?
#
loop_
_entity_poly.entity_id
_entity_poly.type
_entity_poly.pdbx_seq_one_letter_code
_entity_poly.pdbx_strand_id
1 'polypeptide(L)'
;MDEKGQTRAGLGANKDGEPGLTFMDETGETRAGLSATKDGETLSFFGEKGQTRVGLGVTNDGAPGLILADEMGEGRAVLKVAEDGAPGLFLVAKMGQTRAVLTVDNDNEPWLVFTDESGESRAGLGVNGNGSPELTFANEQGEEIWSAP
;
A
#
# COMPACT_ATOMS: atom_id res chain seq x y z
N MET A 1 16.39 28.17 4.93
CA MET A 1 16.75 28.03 6.36
C MET A 1 15.63 28.66 7.18
N ASP A 2 15.47 28.26 8.45
CA ASP A 2 14.61 28.99 9.39
C ASP A 2 15.31 30.20 10.00
N GLU A 3 14.66 30.89 10.95
CA GLU A 3 15.19 32.08 11.64
C GLU A 3 16.49 31.81 12.41
N LYS A 4 16.76 30.55 12.78
CA LYS A 4 17.98 30.13 13.48
C LYS A 4 19.10 29.74 12.50
N GLY A 5 18.86 29.83 11.19
CA GLY A 5 19.80 29.41 10.16
C GLY A 5 19.82 27.89 9.92
N GLN A 6 18.88 27.12 10.49
CA GLN A 6 18.82 25.68 10.28
C GLN A 6 18.19 25.37 8.91
N THR A 7 18.73 24.40 8.18
CA THR A 7 18.15 23.95 6.91
C THR A 7 16.84 23.22 7.16
N ARG A 8 15.77 23.63 6.48
CA ARG A 8 14.42 23.05 6.62
C ARG A 8 13.92 22.33 5.36
N ALA A 9 14.59 22.59 4.24
CA ALA A 9 14.39 21.86 3.01
C ALA A 9 15.70 21.83 2.21
N GLY A 10 15.92 20.77 1.44
CA GLY A 10 17.08 20.62 0.57
C GLY A 10 16.69 19.98 -0.75
N LEU A 11 17.23 20.51 -1.84
CA LEU A 11 17.19 19.88 -3.18
C LEU A 11 18.61 19.41 -3.50
N GLY A 12 18.77 18.16 -3.89
CA GLY A 12 20.08 17.61 -4.21
C GLY A 12 20.01 16.20 -4.74
N ALA A 13 21.16 15.52 -4.73
CA ALA A 13 21.26 14.11 -5.05
C ALA A 13 21.91 13.36 -3.88
N ASN A 14 21.54 12.09 -3.68
CA ASN A 14 22.20 11.24 -2.71
C ASN A 14 23.59 10.79 -3.22
N LYS A 15 24.29 9.95 -2.44
CA LYS A 15 25.63 9.45 -2.77
C LYS A 15 25.71 8.67 -4.10
N ASP A 16 24.58 8.15 -4.56
CA ASP A 16 24.46 7.36 -5.79
C ASP A 16 24.02 8.25 -6.98
N GLY A 17 23.87 9.57 -6.76
CA GLY A 17 23.46 10.53 -7.78
C GLY A 17 21.94 10.62 -7.96
N GLU A 18 21.16 9.97 -7.10
CA GLU A 18 19.70 9.92 -7.21
C GLU A 18 19.09 11.22 -6.65
N PRO A 19 18.29 11.96 -7.45
CA PRO A 19 17.78 13.25 -7.06
C PRO A 19 16.68 13.16 -6.00
N GLY A 20 16.59 14.18 -5.16
CA GLY A 20 15.52 14.31 -4.18
C GLY A 20 15.34 15.70 -3.59
N LEU A 21 14.13 15.91 -3.06
CA LEU A 21 13.74 17.05 -2.24
C LEU A 21 13.40 16.53 -0.84
N THR A 22 14.02 17.09 0.19
CA THR A 22 13.78 16.70 1.59
C THR A 22 13.22 17.86 2.39
N PHE A 23 12.36 17.56 3.36
CA PHE A 23 11.87 18.50 4.36
C PHE A 23 12.25 18.00 5.75
N MET A 24 12.84 18.89 6.55
CA MET A 24 13.35 18.59 7.89
C MET A 24 12.57 19.37 8.96
N ASP A 25 12.46 18.79 10.15
CA ASP A 25 11.94 19.50 11.32
C ASP A 25 12.98 20.39 12.00
N GLU A 26 12.68 20.89 13.20
CA GLU A 26 13.56 21.77 13.99
C GLU A 26 14.78 21.07 14.61
N THR A 27 14.73 19.74 14.75
CA THR A 27 15.88 18.94 15.21
C THR A 27 16.79 18.55 14.04
N GLY A 28 16.32 18.75 12.80
CA GLY A 28 17.02 18.39 11.56
C GLY A 28 16.64 17.01 11.05
N GLU A 29 15.63 16.36 11.63
CA GLU A 29 15.15 15.05 11.17
C GLU A 29 14.27 15.19 9.94
N THR A 30 14.47 14.34 8.94
CA THR A 30 13.64 14.29 7.74
C THR A 30 12.22 13.86 8.11
N ARG A 31 11.22 14.65 7.72
CA ARG A 31 9.79 14.36 7.94
C ARG A 31 9.04 14.07 6.65
N ALA A 32 9.53 14.57 5.52
CA ALA A 32 9.01 14.22 4.21
C ALA A 32 10.10 14.27 3.15
N GLY A 33 9.93 13.53 2.06
CA GLY A 33 10.82 13.61 0.91
C GLY A 33 10.16 13.16 -0.38
N LEU A 34 10.59 13.77 -1.48
CA LEU A 34 10.33 13.31 -2.85
C LEU A 34 11.66 12.81 -3.41
N SER A 35 11.72 11.57 -3.90
CA SER A 35 12.94 10.99 -4.46
C SER A 35 12.65 10.21 -5.73
N ALA A 36 13.59 10.23 -6.67
CA ALA A 36 13.63 9.30 -7.80
C ALA A 36 14.89 8.46 -7.68
N THR A 37 14.74 7.21 -7.22
CA THR A 37 15.84 6.28 -6.97
C THR A 37 15.72 5.07 -7.88
N LYS A 38 16.72 4.20 -7.87
CA LYS A 38 16.65 2.88 -8.52
C LYS A 38 15.51 2.00 -8.01
N ASP A 39 14.99 2.31 -6.81
CA ASP A 39 13.89 1.57 -6.17
C ASP A 39 12.51 2.16 -6.55
N GLY A 40 12.49 3.30 -7.23
CA GLY A 40 11.29 3.96 -7.75
C GLY A 40 11.21 5.46 -7.45
N GLU A 41 10.15 6.09 -7.94
CA GLU A 41 9.81 7.48 -7.65
C GLU A 41 8.79 7.55 -6.51
N THR A 42 9.16 8.15 -5.38
CA THR A 42 8.32 8.15 -4.18
C THR A 42 8.22 9.52 -3.51
N LEU A 43 7.02 9.85 -3.04
CA LEU A 43 6.75 10.81 -1.99
C LEU A 43 6.57 10.03 -0.67
N SER A 44 7.43 10.30 0.29
CA SER A 44 7.44 9.60 1.58
C SER A 44 7.23 10.58 2.74
N PHE A 45 6.49 10.14 3.76
CA PHE A 45 6.40 10.80 5.06
C PHE A 45 6.95 9.88 6.14
N PHE A 46 7.76 10.43 7.04
CA PHE A 46 8.52 9.67 8.03
C PHE A 46 7.98 9.91 9.44
N GLY A 47 8.00 8.86 10.25
CA GLY A 47 7.68 8.92 11.68
C GLY A 47 8.83 9.46 12.52
N GLU A 48 8.61 9.50 13.83
CA GLU A 48 9.59 10.02 14.80
C GLU A 48 10.94 9.29 14.77
N LYS A 49 10.95 8.01 14.40
CA LYS A 49 12.18 7.19 14.34
C LYS A 49 12.77 7.11 12.94
N GLY A 50 12.31 7.94 12.01
CA GLY A 50 12.74 7.96 10.60
C GLY A 50 12.18 6.83 9.74
N GLN A 51 11.27 6.01 10.26
CA GLN A 51 10.58 4.97 9.50
C GLN A 51 9.53 5.57 8.58
N THR A 52 9.36 5.03 7.37
CA THR A 52 8.28 5.43 6.45
C THR A 52 6.92 5.12 7.09
N ARG A 53 6.05 6.12 7.15
CA ARG A 53 4.65 6.00 7.63
C ARG A 53 3.65 6.09 6.50
N VAL A 54 4.00 6.85 5.46
CA VAL A 54 3.24 6.96 4.22
C VAL A 54 4.21 6.93 3.06
N GLY A 55 3.94 6.12 2.05
CA GLY A 55 4.66 6.13 0.78
C GLY A 55 3.66 6.21 -0.37
N LEU A 56 3.82 7.16 -1.27
CA LEU A 56 3.05 7.29 -2.52
C LEU A 56 4.04 7.32 -3.68
N GLY A 57 3.91 6.44 -4.64
CA GLY A 57 4.88 6.40 -5.72
C GLY A 57 4.66 5.32 -6.75
N VAL A 58 5.67 5.16 -7.59
CA VAL A 58 5.80 4.06 -8.53
C VAL A 58 7.02 3.27 -8.08
N THR A 59 6.85 1.97 -7.82
CA THR A 59 7.97 1.08 -7.47
C THR A 59 8.80 0.74 -8.71
N ASN A 60 9.99 0.19 -8.51
CA ASN A 60 10.90 -0.19 -9.60
C ASN A 60 10.34 -1.21 -10.61
N ASP A 61 9.30 -1.95 -10.24
CA ASP A 61 8.51 -2.83 -11.12
C ASP A 61 7.48 -2.06 -11.98
N GLY A 62 7.38 -0.74 -11.80
CA GLY A 62 6.44 0.13 -12.51
C GLY A 62 5.05 0.20 -11.88
N ALA A 63 4.81 -0.49 -10.77
CA ALA A 63 3.50 -0.51 -10.12
C ALA A 63 3.26 0.79 -9.32
N PRO A 64 2.18 1.55 -9.60
CA PRO A 64 1.79 2.67 -8.75
C PRO A 64 1.16 2.16 -7.45
N GLY A 65 1.47 2.83 -6.34
CA GLY A 65 0.92 2.47 -5.05
C GLY A 65 0.95 3.56 -3.98
N LEU A 66 0.06 3.40 -3.00
CA LEU A 66 0.01 4.12 -1.74
C LEU A 66 0.07 3.10 -0.59
N ILE A 67 1.00 3.30 0.33
CA ILE A 67 1.18 2.46 1.52
C ILE A 67 1.01 3.33 2.77
N LEU A 68 0.18 2.86 3.70
CA LEU A 68 0.13 3.35 5.08
C LEU A 68 0.76 2.31 5.99
N ALA A 69 1.78 2.72 6.73
CA ALA A 69 2.58 1.85 7.59
C ALA A 69 2.42 2.18 9.08
N ASP A 70 2.57 1.16 9.92
CA ASP A 70 2.54 1.30 11.37
C ASP A 70 3.86 1.86 11.95
N GLU A 71 3.97 1.86 13.28
CA GLU A 71 5.15 2.38 13.98
C GLU A 71 6.43 1.57 13.75
N MET A 72 6.31 0.31 13.31
CA MET A 72 7.43 -0.54 12.96
C MET A 72 7.86 -0.36 11.49
N GLY A 73 7.11 0.43 10.71
CA GLY A 73 7.34 0.60 9.27
C GLY A 73 6.65 -0.47 8.42
N GLU A 74 5.79 -1.29 9.02
CA GLU A 74 5.08 -2.37 8.33
C GLU A 74 3.79 -1.86 7.68
N GLY A 75 3.57 -2.18 6.41
CA GLY A 75 2.34 -1.83 5.69
C GLY A 75 1.08 -2.42 6.34
N ARG A 76 0.05 -1.58 6.53
CA ARG A 76 -1.25 -1.96 7.10
C ARG A 76 -2.42 -1.68 6.16
N ALA A 77 -2.26 -0.71 5.27
CA ALA A 77 -3.16 -0.50 4.15
C ALA A 77 -2.35 -0.22 2.90
N VAL A 78 -2.67 -0.91 1.81
CA VAL A 78 -1.98 -0.77 0.52
C VAL A 78 -3.03 -0.57 -0.56
N LEU A 79 -2.97 0.54 -1.29
CA LEU A 79 -3.70 0.72 -2.54
C LEU A 79 -2.68 0.61 -3.66
N LYS A 80 -2.84 -0.35 -4.56
CA LYS A 80 -1.90 -0.56 -5.67
C LYS A 80 -2.59 -1.04 -6.93
N VAL A 81 -1.88 -0.95 -8.04
CA VAL A 81 -2.18 -1.71 -9.27
C VAL A 81 -1.19 -2.87 -9.32
N ALA A 82 -1.68 -4.10 -9.47
CA ALA A 82 -0.85 -5.29 -9.62
C ALA A 82 -0.23 -5.37 -11.03
N GLU A 83 0.72 -6.30 -11.23
CA GLU A 83 1.44 -6.45 -12.50
C GLU A 83 0.51 -6.79 -13.68
N ASP A 84 -0.59 -7.50 -13.41
CA ASP A 84 -1.66 -7.81 -14.38
C ASP A 84 -2.60 -6.62 -14.65
N GLY A 85 -2.41 -5.50 -13.97
CA GLY A 85 -3.24 -4.31 -14.09
C GLY A 85 -4.43 -4.27 -13.12
N ALA A 86 -4.63 -5.31 -12.30
CA ALA A 86 -5.73 -5.34 -11.34
C ALA A 86 -5.54 -4.29 -10.23
N PRO A 87 -6.50 -3.37 -10.01
CA PRO A 87 -6.46 -2.46 -8.86
C PRO A 87 -6.88 -3.20 -7.59
N GLY A 88 -6.17 -2.97 -6.49
CA GLY A 88 -6.51 -3.56 -5.20
C GLY A 88 -6.23 -2.64 -4.01
N LEU A 89 -7.17 -2.62 -3.07
CA LEU A 89 -7.00 -2.08 -1.72
C LEU A 89 -6.91 -3.24 -0.72
N PHE A 90 -5.76 -3.39 -0.08
CA PHE A 90 -5.43 -4.48 0.82
C PHE A 90 -5.36 -3.97 2.26
N LEU A 91 -6.05 -4.63 3.19
CA LEU A 91 -5.87 -4.44 4.63
C LEU A 91 -5.02 -5.58 5.19
N VAL A 92 -3.92 -5.23 5.84
CA VAL A 92 -2.86 -6.16 6.22
C VAL A 92 -2.73 -6.22 7.76
N ALA A 93 -2.84 -7.43 8.31
CA ALA A 93 -2.67 -7.69 9.73
C ALA A 93 -1.21 -7.55 10.18
N LYS A 94 -1.00 -7.51 11.50
CA LYS A 94 0.32 -7.27 12.11
C LYS A 94 1.43 -8.21 11.61
N MET A 95 1.08 -9.46 11.34
CA MET A 95 1.99 -10.52 10.90
C MET A 95 2.20 -10.55 9.36
N GLY A 96 1.68 -9.57 8.62
CA GLY A 96 1.88 -9.42 7.17
C GLY A 96 0.79 -10.05 6.31
N GLN A 97 -0.19 -10.74 6.90
CA GLN A 97 -1.27 -11.39 6.17
C GLN A 97 -2.34 -10.37 5.78
N THR A 98 -2.69 -10.36 4.50
CA THR A 98 -3.90 -9.70 4.04
C THR A 98 -5.12 -10.32 4.72
N ARG A 99 -6.03 -9.47 5.22
CA ARG A 99 -7.29 -9.89 5.88
C ARG A 99 -8.54 -9.44 5.13
N ALA A 100 -8.41 -8.41 4.32
CA ALA A 100 -9.46 -7.98 3.42
C ALA A 100 -8.86 -7.37 2.16
N VAL A 101 -9.53 -7.57 1.02
CA VAL A 101 -9.17 -6.99 -0.27
C VAL A 101 -10.42 -6.44 -0.93
N LEU A 102 -10.37 -5.19 -1.39
CA LEU A 102 -11.30 -4.67 -2.40
C LEU A 102 -10.53 -4.63 -3.72
N THR A 103 -10.97 -5.41 -4.71
CA THR A 103 -10.26 -5.58 -5.98
C THR A 103 -11.23 -5.59 -7.15
N VAL A 104 -10.67 -5.41 -8.34
CA VAL A 104 -11.25 -5.92 -9.59
C VAL A 104 -10.37 -7.09 -10.02
N ASP A 105 -10.95 -8.25 -10.33
CA ASP A 105 -10.18 -9.41 -10.75
C ASP A 105 -9.85 -9.39 -12.26
N ASN A 106 -9.25 -10.48 -12.75
CA ASN A 106 -8.84 -10.60 -14.15
C ASN A 106 -10.01 -10.69 -15.15
N ASP A 107 -11.21 -11.01 -14.68
CA ASP A 107 -12.43 -11.03 -15.47
C ASP A 107 -13.19 -9.68 -15.43
N ASN A 108 -12.58 -8.67 -14.80
CA ASN A 108 -13.16 -7.34 -14.51
C ASN A 108 -14.33 -7.36 -13.53
N GLU A 109 -14.38 -8.35 -12.65
CA GLU A 109 -15.43 -8.47 -11.65
C GLU A 109 -14.99 -7.78 -10.34
N PRO A 110 -15.80 -6.88 -9.76
CA PRO A 110 -15.48 -6.23 -8.50
C PRO A 110 -15.76 -7.16 -7.32
N TRP A 111 -14.79 -7.31 -6.43
CA TRP A 111 -14.88 -8.16 -5.25
C TRP A 111 -14.39 -7.45 -3.98
N LEU A 112 -15.16 -7.61 -2.90
CA LEU A 112 -14.69 -7.46 -1.52
C LEU A 112 -14.52 -8.85 -0.91
N VAL A 113 -13.27 -9.23 -0.62
CA VAL A 113 -12.92 -10.55 -0.10
C VAL A 113 -12.35 -10.42 1.31
N PHE A 114 -12.77 -11.30 2.22
CA PHE A 114 -12.20 -11.47 3.55
C PHE A 114 -11.46 -12.80 3.63
N THR A 115 -10.26 -12.77 4.18
CA THR A 115 -9.37 -13.94 4.31
C THR A 115 -9.11 -14.26 5.77
N ASP A 116 -8.70 -15.50 6.04
CA ASP A 116 -8.28 -15.95 7.36
C ASP A 116 -6.76 -15.76 7.63
N GLU A 117 -6.24 -16.36 8.69
CA GLU A 117 -4.81 -16.28 9.06
C GLU A 117 -3.88 -17.06 8.13
N SER A 118 -4.41 -18.05 7.39
CA SER A 118 -3.66 -18.76 6.34
C SER A 118 -3.68 -18.01 5.01
N GLY A 119 -4.48 -16.95 4.90
CA GLY A 119 -4.68 -16.19 3.66
C GLY A 119 -5.79 -16.76 2.76
N GLU A 120 -6.50 -17.78 3.23
CA GLU A 120 -7.57 -18.42 2.47
C GLU A 120 -8.86 -17.58 2.56
N SER A 121 -9.61 -17.50 1.46
CA SER A 121 -10.85 -16.74 1.40
C SER A 121 -11.95 -17.37 2.25
N ARG A 122 -12.70 -16.56 2.98
CA ARG A 122 -13.79 -17.00 3.88
C ARG A 122 -15.12 -16.35 3.57
N ALA A 123 -15.10 -15.14 3.02
CA ALA A 123 -16.29 -14.48 2.53
C ALA A 123 -15.95 -13.60 1.33
N GLY A 124 -16.83 -13.56 0.35
CA GLY A 124 -16.72 -12.70 -0.83
C GLY A 124 -18.03 -11.99 -1.10
N LEU A 125 -17.99 -10.70 -1.43
CA LEU A 125 -19.14 -9.92 -1.92
C LEU A 125 -18.73 -9.29 -3.24
N GLY A 126 -19.48 -9.57 -4.31
CA GLY A 126 -19.10 -9.10 -5.63
C GLY A 126 -20.25 -9.05 -6.63
N VAL A 127 -19.88 -8.78 -7.87
CA VAL A 127 -20.78 -8.79 -9.02
C VAL A 127 -20.11 -9.60 -10.12
N ASN A 128 -20.75 -10.71 -10.50
CA ASN A 128 -20.28 -11.57 -11.58
C ASN A 128 -20.30 -10.86 -12.94
N GLY A 129 -19.62 -11.41 -13.95
CA GLY A 129 -19.54 -10.85 -15.30
C GLY A 129 -20.88 -10.75 -16.03
N ASN A 130 -21.92 -11.46 -15.56
CA ASN A 130 -23.29 -11.33 -16.05
C ASN A 130 -24.09 -10.20 -15.36
N GLY A 131 -23.48 -9.47 -14.43
CA GLY A 131 -24.08 -8.38 -13.65
C GLY A 131 -24.85 -8.83 -12.41
N SER A 132 -24.88 -10.13 -12.08
CA SER A 132 -25.58 -10.63 -10.90
C SER A 132 -24.75 -10.38 -9.64
N PRO A 133 -25.35 -9.84 -8.57
CA PRO A 133 -24.69 -9.79 -7.27
C PRO A 133 -24.42 -11.20 -6.73
N GLU A 134 -23.40 -11.31 -5.90
CA GLU A 134 -23.06 -12.55 -5.21
C GLU A 134 -22.44 -12.28 -3.83
N LEU A 135 -22.87 -13.07 -2.85
CA LEU A 135 -22.27 -13.20 -1.53
C LEU A 135 -21.92 -14.67 -1.30
N THR A 136 -20.65 -14.98 -1.05
CA THR A 136 -20.15 -16.34 -0.78
C THR A 136 -19.57 -16.46 0.63
N PHE A 137 -19.67 -17.66 1.20
CA PHE A 137 -18.94 -18.08 2.41
C PHE A 137 -18.25 -19.42 2.17
N ALA A 138 -17.03 -19.57 2.67
CA ALA A 138 -16.24 -20.79 2.55
C ALA A 138 -15.80 -21.36 3.90
N ASN A 139 -15.63 -22.69 3.97
CA ASN A 139 -15.11 -23.39 5.14
C ASN A 139 -13.59 -23.23 5.29
N GLU A 140 -12.99 -23.86 6.31
CA GLU A 140 -11.54 -23.80 6.58
C GLU A 140 -10.67 -24.39 5.45
N GLN A 141 -11.24 -25.22 4.58
CA GLN A 141 -10.56 -25.82 3.43
C GLN A 141 -10.64 -24.92 2.17
N GLY A 142 -11.34 -23.77 2.25
CA GLY A 142 -11.56 -22.88 1.11
C GLY A 142 -12.73 -23.32 0.22
N GLU A 143 -13.51 -24.32 0.62
CA GLU A 143 -14.67 -24.79 -0.14
C GLU A 143 -15.89 -23.93 0.18
N GLU A 144 -16.63 -23.50 -0.85
CA GLU A 144 -17.89 -22.78 -0.67
C GLU A 144 -18.90 -23.64 0.12
N ILE A 145 -19.45 -23.07 1.18
CA ILE A 145 -20.50 -23.70 2.00
C ILE A 145 -21.85 -23.00 1.86
N TRP A 146 -21.86 -21.77 1.35
CA TRP A 146 -23.07 -21.00 1.10
C TRP A 146 -22.81 -19.89 0.08
N SER A 147 -23.77 -19.68 -0.81
CA SER A 147 -23.82 -18.53 -1.71
C SER A 147 -25.25 -17.98 -1.82
N ALA A 148 -25.37 -16.68 -2.08
CA ALA A 148 -26.63 -16.03 -2.42
C ALA A 148 -26.42 -14.87 -3.39
N PRO A 149 -27.42 -14.56 -4.22
CA PRO A 149 -27.47 -13.31 -4.97
C PRO A 149 -27.79 -12.11 -4.08
#